data_AF-A0A1I1Q1V8-F1
#
_entry.id   AF-A0A1I1Q1V8-F1
#
_cell.length_a   1.000
_cell.length_b   1.000
_cell.length_c   1.000
_cell.angle_alpha   90.00
_cell.angle_beta   90.00
_cell.angle_gamma   90.00
#
_symmetry.space_group_name_H-M   'P 1'
#
loop_
_entity.id
_entity.type
_entity.pdbx_description
1 polymer ?
#
loop_
_entity_poly.entity_id
_entity_poly.type
_entity_poly.pdbx_seq_one_letter_code
_entity_poly.pdbx_strand_id
1 'polypeptide(L)'
;MQLKKVLAVVMSLCMVAGAVSYGAPVISQGIAAQAAEAEEECCFFDETTGVFTLRGEVDDLAVKRLSEKNWNKVSVKSVIAEEGTVLPKDCSKLFSGFVYCESIDLSKADTSNVENMQGMFELCYDLKDLDISGFNTKKVENMSGMFLSCNKLSSLDLSGFDTGNVTEMQGMFAYCDALTYLDVSSFDTSNVTNMGGMFTCCYDLNELTLGENYTLIPDTACLPKGNGWVNTKDPAAIISGERVYAVIENNGRNTYVQYTNKKPTCPTKIRVEYSEKYHQVRFTWNNVEDADRYGIAVYLAGKWRIQTQDITDNVYTSPKNLLTGKTYKVAIAARVNGSWDTKSAIRNAVTITVK
;
A
#
# COMPACT_ATOMS: atom_id res chain seq x y z
N MET A 1 -16.75 0.28 -38.52
CA MET A 1 -16.09 -0.81 -39.25
C MET A 1 -14.95 -0.23 -40.08
N GLN A 2 -13.73 -0.68 -39.77
CA GLN A 2 -12.47 -0.67 -40.55
C GLN A 2 -11.27 -0.29 -39.66
N LEU A 3 -10.73 -1.37 -39.08
CA LEU A 3 -9.39 -1.65 -38.55
C LEU A 3 -8.31 -0.56 -38.70
N LYS A 4 -7.69 -0.21 -37.56
CA LYS A 4 -6.32 0.32 -37.52
C LYS A 4 -5.33 -0.85 -37.57
N LYS A 5 -4.45 -0.80 -38.55
CA LYS A 5 -3.32 -1.72 -38.77
C LYS A 5 -2.27 -1.54 -37.66
N VAL A 6 -1.81 -2.63 -37.03
CA VAL A 6 -0.51 -2.68 -36.35
C VAL A 6 0.39 -3.61 -37.15
N LEU A 7 1.57 -3.10 -37.47
CA LEU A 7 2.56 -3.66 -38.37
C LEU A 7 3.59 -4.43 -37.53
N ALA A 8 3.54 -5.77 -37.51
CA ALA A 8 4.61 -6.59 -36.96
C ALA A 8 5.64 -6.87 -38.06
N VAL A 9 6.79 -6.19 -38.01
CA VAL A 9 7.93 -6.45 -38.89
C VAL A 9 8.75 -7.60 -38.29
N VAL A 10 8.62 -8.80 -38.86
CA VAL A 10 9.52 -9.92 -38.56
C VAL A 10 10.68 -9.85 -39.57
N MET A 11 11.84 -9.36 -39.13
CA MET A 11 13.08 -9.49 -39.90
C MET A 11 13.56 -10.95 -39.83
N SER A 12 13.26 -11.73 -40.88
CA SER A 12 13.92 -13.01 -41.11
C SER A 12 15.29 -12.76 -41.75
N LEU A 13 16.35 -13.01 -40.97
CA LEU A 13 17.74 -12.91 -41.40
C LEU A 13 18.13 -14.19 -42.16
N CYS A 14 17.94 -14.25 -43.48
CA CYS A 14 18.53 -15.31 -44.30
C CYS A 14 19.98 -14.96 -44.63
N MET A 15 20.94 -15.55 -43.89
CA MET A 15 22.31 -15.66 -44.39
C MET A 15 22.34 -16.68 -45.52
N VAL A 16 22.54 -16.22 -46.76
CA VAL A 16 22.92 -17.09 -47.89
C VAL A 16 24.43 -16.99 -48.05
N ALA A 17 25.16 -17.97 -47.52
CA ALA A 17 26.53 -18.24 -47.94
C ALA A 17 26.47 -19.12 -49.20
N GLY A 18 27.05 -18.64 -50.30
CA GLY A 18 26.89 -19.24 -51.63
C GLY A 18 27.77 -20.45 -51.92
N ALA A 19 27.40 -21.17 -52.97
CA ALA A 19 28.29 -21.72 -53.98
C ALA A 19 27.47 -22.05 -55.24
N VAL A 20 27.98 -21.63 -56.39
CA VAL A 20 27.36 -21.80 -57.72
C VAL A 20 27.63 -23.23 -58.21
N SER A 21 26.62 -23.93 -58.71
CA SER A 21 26.80 -25.05 -59.66
C SER A 21 25.58 -25.15 -60.59
N TYR A 22 25.89 -25.37 -61.87
CA TYR A 22 25.02 -25.24 -63.03
C TYR A 22 23.88 -26.27 -63.12
N GLY A 23 22.71 -25.82 -63.60
CA GLY A 23 21.84 -26.57 -64.50
C GLY A 23 20.74 -27.47 -63.91
N ALA A 24 19.59 -26.89 -63.54
CA ALA A 24 18.26 -27.51 -63.62
C ALA A 24 17.17 -26.44 -63.41
N PRO A 25 15.98 -26.52 -64.06
CA PRO A 25 14.90 -25.57 -63.81
C PRO A 25 14.35 -25.76 -62.40
N VAL A 26 14.41 -24.70 -61.60
CA VAL A 26 13.79 -24.66 -60.26
C VAL A 26 12.28 -24.60 -60.45
N ILE A 27 11.59 -25.70 -60.15
CA ILE A 27 10.13 -25.70 -59.98
C ILE A 27 9.85 -24.94 -58.68
N SER A 28 9.41 -23.69 -58.82
CA SER A 28 8.87 -22.90 -57.72
C SER A 28 7.56 -23.54 -57.26
N GLN A 29 7.63 -24.41 -56.26
CA GLN A 29 6.45 -24.75 -55.46
C GLN A 29 6.19 -23.54 -54.55
N GLY A 30 5.18 -22.74 -54.92
CA GLY A 30 4.65 -21.72 -54.03
C GLY A 30 4.11 -22.40 -52.77
N ILE A 31 4.84 -22.28 -51.67
CA ILE A 31 4.30 -22.57 -50.34
C ILE A 31 3.33 -21.43 -50.04
N ALA A 32 2.04 -21.68 -50.29
CA ALA A 32 1.00 -20.86 -49.71
C ALA A 32 1.04 -21.09 -48.19
N ALA A 33 1.75 -20.22 -47.47
CA ALA A 33 1.68 -20.16 -46.02
C ALA A 33 0.25 -19.74 -45.67
N GLN A 34 -0.55 -20.71 -45.28
CA GLN A 34 -1.84 -20.48 -44.65
C GLN A 34 -1.54 -19.74 -43.35
N ALA A 35 -1.86 -18.44 -43.31
CA ALA A 35 -1.76 -17.65 -42.09
C ALA A 35 -2.78 -18.23 -41.10
N ALA A 36 -2.32 -19.17 -40.27
CA ALA A 36 -2.96 -19.43 -39.01
C ALA A 36 -2.84 -18.13 -38.22
N GLU A 37 -3.98 -17.50 -37.91
CA GLU A 37 -4.04 -16.48 -36.86
C GLU A 37 -3.49 -17.15 -35.61
N ALA A 38 -2.24 -16.83 -35.25
CA ALA A 38 -1.69 -17.25 -33.99
C ALA A 38 -2.53 -16.54 -32.93
N GLU A 39 -3.29 -17.31 -32.13
CA GLU A 39 -3.93 -16.77 -30.93
C GLU A 39 -2.85 -16.05 -30.13
N GLU A 40 -2.97 -14.73 -30.03
CA GLU A 40 -1.99 -13.91 -29.35
C GLU A 40 -2.08 -14.26 -27.86
N GLU A 41 -1.06 -14.95 -27.34
CA GLU A 41 -1.11 -15.48 -25.99
C GLU A 41 -1.20 -14.33 -24.98
N CYS A 42 -2.31 -14.29 -24.23
CA CYS A 42 -2.64 -13.26 -23.23
C CYS A 42 -1.68 -13.23 -22.03
N CYS A 43 -0.82 -14.25 -21.93
CA CYS A 43 0.19 -14.34 -20.89
C CYS A 43 1.50 -14.94 -21.42
N PHE A 44 2.61 -14.63 -20.77
CA PHE A 44 3.93 -15.18 -21.08
C PHE A 44 4.76 -15.34 -19.79
N PHE A 45 5.45 -16.47 -19.64
CA PHE A 45 6.39 -16.69 -18.54
C PHE A 45 7.82 -16.82 -19.05
N ASP A 46 8.72 -15.98 -18.56
CA ASP A 46 10.16 -16.12 -18.80
C ASP A 46 10.79 -16.93 -17.67
N GLU A 47 11.14 -18.18 -17.95
CA GLU A 47 11.79 -19.09 -16.99
C GLU A 47 13.17 -18.63 -16.52
N THR A 48 13.86 -17.79 -17.31
CA THR A 48 15.19 -17.28 -16.97
C THR A 48 15.11 -16.21 -15.89
N THR A 49 14.13 -15.33 -15.99
CA THR A 49 13.96 -14.18 -15.09
C THR A 49 12.89 -14.43 -14.02
N GLY A 50 11.98 -15.38 -14.22
CA GLY A 50 10.83 -15.63 -13.36
C GLY A 50 9.71 -14.60 -13.53
N VAL A 51 9.70 -13.83 -14.62
CA VAL A 51 8.69 -12.79 -14.87
C VAL A 51 7.47 -13.39 -15.58
N PHE A 52 6.29 -13.19 -15.02
CA PHE A 52 5.01 -13.52 -15.64
C PHE A 52 4.34 -12.26 -16.17
N THR A 53 4.19 -12.16 -17.49
CA THR A 53 3.67 -10.98 -18.19
C THR A 53 2.25 -11.23 -18.66
N LEU A 54 1.34 -10.28 -18.43
CA LEU A 54 -0.03 -10.25 -18.93
C LEU A 54 -0.17 -9.19 -20.03
N ARG A 55 -1.01 -9.46 -21.03
CA ARG A 55 -1.33 -8.53 -22.12
C ARG A 55 -2.66 -8.86 -22.78
N GLY A 56 -3.29 -7.85 -23.38
CA GLY A 56 -4.57 -8.02 -24.05
C GLY A 56 -5.67 -8.53 -23.12
N GLU A 57 -6.64 -9.25 -23.69
CA GLU A 57 -7.75 -9.84 -22.93
C GLU A 57 -7.27 -11.09 -22.18
N VAL A 58 -7.18 -11.01 -20.86
CA VAL A 58 -6.80 -12.13 -19.99
C VAL A 58 -8.05 -12.95 -19.68
N ASP A 59 -8.04 -14.24 -19.98
CA ASP A 59 -9.12 -15.15 -19.60
C ASP A 59 -8.91 -15.77 -18.21
N ASP A 60 -9.96 -16.36 -17.66
CA ASP A 60 -10.00 -17.01 -16.34
C ASP A 60 -9.13 -18.29 -16.24
N LEU A 61 -8.60 -18.74 -17.37
CA LEU A 61 -7.68 -19.87 -17.48
C LEU A 61 -6.22 -19.42 -17.63
N ALA A 62 -5.94 -18.13 -17.84
CA ALA A 62 -4.59 -17.62 -18.10
C ALA A 62 -3.57 -18.09 -17.06
N VAL A 63 -3.98 -18.13 -15.78
CA VAL A 63 -3.12 -18.62 -14.68
C VAL A 63 -3.25 -20.14 -14.47
N LYS A 64 -4.38 -20.78 -14.81
CA LYS A 64 -4.48 -22.25 -14.80
C LYS A 64 -3.52 -22.88 -15.83
N ARG A 65 -3.36 -22.24 -16.98
CA ARG A 65 -2.41 -22.62 -18.04
C ARG A 65 -0.95 -22.66 -17.57
N LEU A 66 -0.57 -21.89 -16.53
CA LEU A 66 0.76 -22.03 -15.93
C LEU A 66 1.03 -23.48 -15.51
N SER A 67 0.08 -24.07 -14.77
CA SER A 67 0.22 -25.45 -14.29
C SER A 67 0.16 -26.51 -15.39
N GLU A 68 -0.56 -26.25 -16.48
CA GLU A 68 -0.71 -27.16 -17.63
C GLU A 68 0.54 -27.18 -18.53
N LYS A 69 1.36 -26.12 -18.49
CA LYS A 69 2.59 -25.96 -19.28
C LYS A 69 3.87 -26.43 -18.56
N ASN A 70 3.76 -27.19 -17.47
CA ASN A 70 4.86 -27.50 -16.53
C ASN A 70 5.49 -26.27 -15.86
N TRP A 71 4.87 -25.09 -15.92
CA TRP A 71 5.29 -23.93 -15.13
C TRP A 71 4.77 -24.06 -13.72
N ASN A 72 5.69 -24.03 -12.76
CA ASN A 72 5.33 -24.11 -11.36
C ASN A 72 5.08 -22.68 -10.85
N LYS A 73 3.95 -22.44 -10.17
CA LYS A 73 3.65 -21.15 -9.52
C LYS A 73 4.79 -20.68 -8.61
N VAL A 74 5.57 -21.62 -8.09
CA VAL A 74 6.78 -21.35 -7.28
C VAL A 74 7.94 -20.73 -8.08
N SER A 75 7.94 -20.85 -9.40
CA SER A 75 8.97 -20.27 -10.26
C SER A 75 8.71 -18.79 -10.55
N VAL A 76 7.49 -18.31 -10.34
CA VAL A 76 7.13 -16.90 -10.56
C VAL A 76 7.77 -16.04 -9.47
N LYS A 77 8.58 -15.08 -9.90
CA LYS A 77 9.26 -14.09 -9.06
C LYS A 77 8.63 -12.71 -9.15
N SER A 78 8.03 -12.37 -10.29
CA SER A 78 7.26 -11.13 -10.44
C SER A 78 6.15 -11.27 -11.48
N VAL A 79 5.13 -10.42 -11.37
CA VAL A 79 4.04 -10.28 -12.36
C VAL A 79 3.99 -8.85 -12.89
N ILE A 80 3.80 -8.70 -14.20
CA ILE A 80 3.66 -7.39 -14.86
C ILE A 80 2.47 -7.42 -15.82
N ALA A 81 1.60 -6.41 -15.76
CA ALA A 81 0.61 -6.13 -16.80
C ALA A 81 1.15 -5.12 -17.83
N GLU A 82 1.12 -5.48 -19.11
CA GLU A 82 1.38 -4.55 -20.20
C GLU A 82 0.21 -3.59 -20.42
N GLU A 83 0.47 -2.49 -21.13
CA GLU A 83 -0.58 -1.55 -21.54
C GLU A 83 -1.66 -2.27 -22.37
N GLY A 84 -2.93 -2.03 -22.03
CA GLY A 84 -4.06 -2.69 -22.71
C GLY A 84 -4.38 -4.10 -22.18
N THR A 85 -3.77 -4.51 -21.06
CA THR A 85 -4.20 -5.70 -20.32
C THR A 85 -5.61 -5.48 -19.77
N VAL A 86 -6.54 -6.40 -20.03
CA VAL A 86 -7.91 -6.39 -19.49
C VAL A 86 -8.09 -7.66 -18.66
N LEU A 87 -8.46 -7.50 -17.38
CA LEU A 87 -8.66 -8.64 -16.48
C LEU A 87 -10.07 -9.24 -16.62
N PRO A 88 -10.22 -10.56 -16.44
CA PRO A 88 -11.51 -11.23 -16.58
C PRO A 88 -12.49 -10.79 -15.50
N LYS A 89 -13.79 -10.88 -15.81
CA LYS A 89 -14.88 -10.57 -14.87
C LYS A 89 -14.72 -11.28 -13.51
N ASP A 90 -14.25 -12.53 -13.54
CA ASP A 90 -13.91 -13.31 -12.35
C ASP A 90 -12.39 -13.42 -12.21
N CYS A 91 -11.82 -12.63 -11.30
CA CYS A 91 -10.41 -12.67 -10.92
C CYS A 91 -10.18 -13.55 -9.68
N SER A 92 -11.13 -14.42 -9.32
CA SER A 92 -10.98 -15.25 -8.13
C SER A 92 -9.73 -16.12 -8.24
N LYS A 93 -8.87 -16.00 -7.21
CA LYS A 93 -7.62 -16.74 -7.07
C LYS A 93 -6.66 -16.58 -8.25
N LEU A 94 -6.79 -15.50 -9.03
CA LEU A 94 -6.03 -15.32 -10.26
C LEU A 94 -4.51 -15.43 -10.00
N PHE A 95 -3.96 -14.77 -8.98
CA PHE A 95 -2.54 -14.86 -8.63
C PHE A 95 -2.30 -15.69 -7.36
N SER A 96 -3.29 -16.46 -6.92
CA SER A 96 -3.19 -17.23 -5.69
C SER A 96 -2.07 -18.28 -5.76
N GLY A 97 -1.29 -18.39 -4.68
CA GLY A 97 -0.24 -19.38 -4.53
C GLY A 97 1.05 -19.05 -5.29
N PHE A 98 1.26 -17.80 -5.70
CA PHE A 98 2.55 -17.34 -6.22
C PHE A 98 3.52 -17.14 -5.04
N VAL A 99 3.86 -18.25 -4.38
CA VAL A 99 4.50 -18.31 -3.05
C VAL A 99 5.81 -17.53 -2.98
N TYR A 100 6.61 -17.54 -4.05
CA TYR A 100 7.91 -16.86 -4.11
C TYR A 100 7.91 -15.59 -4.97
N CYS A 101 6.72 -15.09 -5.35
CA CYS A 101 6.59 -13.84 -6.08
C CYS A 101 6.84 -12.68 -5.11
N GLU A 102 7.81 -11.83 -5.43
CA GLU A 102 8.21 -10.71 -4.58
C GLU A 102 7.49 -9.41 -4.98
N SER A 103 7.09 -9.29 -6.26
CA SER A 103 6.42 -8.09 -6.78
C SER A 103 5.33 -8.38 -7.81
N ILE A 104 4.24 -7.63 -7.75
CA ILE A 104 3.15 -7.68 -8.74
C ILE A 104 2.80 -6.23 -9.12
N ASP A 105 2.95 -5.90 -10.41
CA ASP A 105 2.55 -4.62 -10.98
C ASP A 105 1.38 -4.83 -11.95
N LEU A 106 0.20 -4.39 -11.51
CA LEU A 106 -1.04 -4.40 -12.29
C LEU A 106 -1.56 -2.98 -12.51
N SER A 107 -0.71 -1.96 -12.36
CA SER A 107 -1.08 -0.54 -12.52
C SER A 107 -1.68 -0.21 -13.90
N LYS A 108 -1.35 -1.02 -14.91
CA LYS A 108 -1.83 -0.88 -16.31
C LYS A 108 -2.98 -1.80 -16.68
N ALA A 109 -3.48 -2.61 -15.75
CA ALA A 109 -4.56 -3.53 -16.01
C ALA A 109 -5.93 -2.82 -15.91
N ASP A 110 -6.77 -2.97 -16.94
CA ASP A 110 -8.17 -2.56 -16.89
C ASP A 110 -8.98 -3.60 -16.09
N THR A 111 -9.48 -3.17 -14.93
CA THR A 111 -10.36 -3.98 -14.07
C THR A 111 -11.82 -3.52 -14.10
N SER A 112 -12.20 -2.64 -15.01
CA SER A 112 -13.53 -1.99 -15.04
C SER A 112 -14.71 -2.95 -15.25
N ASN A 113 -14.44 -4.20 -15.63
CA ASN A 113 -15.41 -5.27 -15.79
C ASN A 113 -15.31 -6.36 -14.71
N VAL A 114 -14.37 -6.25 -13.77
CA VAL A 114 -14.20 -7.24 -12.69
C VAL A 114 -15.33 -7.12 -11.67
N GLU A 115 -15.96 -8.25 -11.36
CA GLU A 115 -17.03 -8.37 -10.36
C GLU A 115 -16.61 -9.24 -9.16
N ASN A 116 -15.60 -10.11 -9.32
CA ASN A 116 -15.10 -10.97 -8.25
C ASN A 116 -13.58 -10.89 -8.13
N MET A 117 -13.08 -10.52 -6.94
CA MET A 117 -11.64 -10.48 -6.59
C MET A 117 -11.29 -11.43 -5.43
N GLN A 118 -12.15 -12.42 -5.16
CA GLN A 118 -11.95 -13.37 -4.08
C GLN A 118 -10.56 -14.05 -4.17
N GLY A 119 -9.75 -13.92 -3.12
CA GLY A 119 -8.48 -14.62 -3.02
C GLY A 119 -7.48 -14.25 -4.11
N MET A 120 -7.63 -13.11 -4.78
CA MET A 120 -6.84 -12.76 -5.97
C MET A 120 -5.33 -12.88 -5.74
N PHE A 121 -4.83 -12.52 -4.55
CA PHE A 121 -3.42 -12.63 -4.14
C PHE A 121 -3.21 -13.62 -2.97
N GLU A 122 -4.17 -14.51 -2.72
CA GLU A 122 -4.13 -15.46 -1.59
C GLU A 122 -2.84 -16.31 -1.61
N LEU A 123 -2.17 -16.49 -0.46
CA LEU A 123 -0.94 -17.29 -0.31
C LEU A 123 0.30 -16.77 -1.07
N CYS A 124 0.34 -15.48 -1.43
CA CYS A 124 1.56 -14.85 -1.94
C CYS A 124 2.52 -14.50 -0.78
N TYR A 125 3.11 -15.53 -0.16
CA TYR A 125 3.88 -15.38 1.08
C TYR A 125 5.06 -14.40 0.99
N ASP A 126 5.76 -14.36 -0.15
CA ASP A 126 6.94 -13.52 -0.36
C ASP A 126 6.65 -12.13 -0.96
N LEU A 127 5.38 -11.80 -1.23
CA LEU A 127 4.97 -10.55 -1.87
C LEU A 127 5.27 -9.36 -0.96
N LYS A 128 6.08 -8.42 -1.47
CA LYS A 128 6.49 -7.19 -0.77
C LYS A 128 5.93 -5.95 -1.46
N ASP A 129 5.97 -5.95 -2.79
CA ASP A 129 5.62 -4.82 -3.63
C ASP A 129 4.38 -5.16 -4.46
N LEU A 130 3.27 -4.49 -4.19
CA LEU A 130 2.01 -4.68 -4.93
C LEU A 130 1.51 -3.33 -5.45
N ASP A 131 1.53 -3.14 -6.76
CA ASP A 131 0.95 -1.97 -7.41
C ASP A 131 -0.38 -2.34 -8.06
N ILE A 132 -1.46 -1.90 -7.41
CA ILE A 132 -2.86 -2.04 -7.85
C ILE A 132 -3.53 -0.67 -7.98
N SER A 133 -2.73 0.39 -8.16
CA SER A 133 -3.21 1.78 -8.23
C SER A 133 -4.16 2.05 -9.40
N GLY A 134 -4.09 1.21 -10.45
CA GLY A 134 -4.98 1.28 -11.62
C GLY A 134 -6.36 0.62 -11.43
N PHE A 135 -6.62 -0.03 -10.30
CA PHE A 135 -7.85 -0.81 -10.12
C PHE A 135 -9.10 0.09 -10.07
N ASN A 136 -10.07 -0.25 -10.91
CA ASN A 136 -11.46 0.20 -10.80
C ASN A 136 -12.29 -0.91 -10.17
N THR A 137 -12.71 -0.74 -8.92
CA THR A 137 -13.44 -1.76 -8.15
C THR A 137 -14.95 -1.52 -8.08
N LYS A 138 -15.49 -0.56 -8.84
CA LYS A 138 -16.90 -0.14 -8.74
C LYS A 138 -17.93 -1.24 -8.95
N LYS A 139 -17.59 -2.31 -9.66
CA LYS A 139 -18.48 -3.44 -9.91
C LYS A 139 -18.18 -4.65 -9.03
N VAL A 140 -17.14 -4.60 -8.19
CA VAL A 140 -16.71 -5.75 -7.41
C VAL A 140 -17.68 -5.98 -6.27
N GLU A 141 -18.18 -7.22 -6.16
CA GLU A 141 -19.13 -7.65 -5.13
C GLU A 141 -18.46 -8.51 -4.06
N ASN A 142 -17.33 -9.15 -4.37
CA ASN A 142 -16.63 -10.07 -3.48
C ASN A 142 -15.11 -9.79 -3.45
N MET A 143 -14.59 -9.45 -2.26
CA MET A 143 -13.17 -9.23 -1.98
C MET A 143 -12.65 -10.19 -0.88
N SER A 144 -13.37 -11.27 -0.63
CA SER A 144 -13.02 -12.24 0.41
C SER A 144 -11.63 -12.80 0.21
N GLY A 145 -10.80 -12.77 1.25
CA GLY A 145 -9.44 -13.30 1.22
C GLY A 145 -8.51 -12.66 0.19
N MET A 146 -8.81 -11.48 -0.36
CA MET A 146 -8.05 -10.89 -1.48
C MET A 146 -6.53 -10.84 -1.21
N PHE A 147 -6.11 -10.57 0.03
CA PHE A 147 -4.72 -10.53 0.47
C PHE A 147 -4.39 -11.60 1.53
N LEU A 148 -5.23 -12.63 1.68
CA LEU A 148 -5.08 -13.66 2.72
C LEU A 148 -3.69 -14.32 2.63
N SER A 149 -2.96 -14.30 3.74
CA SER A 149 -1.59 -14.80 3.88
C SER A 149 -0.56 -14.17 2.93
N CYS A 150 -0.67 -12.86 2.69
CA CYS A 150 0.44 -12.07 2.14
C CYS A 150 1.39 -11.63 3.28
N ASN A 151 2.08 -12.59 3.91
CA ASN A 151 2.79 -12.37 5.18
C ASN A 151 3.86 -11.27 5.15
N LYS A 152 4.51 -11.02 3.99
CA LYS A 152 5.56 -10.00 3.83
C LYS A 152 5.07 -8.65 3.32
N LEU A 153 3.78 -8.52 3.02
CA LEU A 153 3.19 -7.26 2.55
C LEU A 153 3.12 -6.28 3.72
N SER A 154 3.95 -5.24 3.69
CA SER A 154 4.10 -4.28 4.81
C SER A 154 3.38 -2.95 4.60
N SER A 155 2.95 -2.68 3.36
CA SER A 155 2.19 -1.50 2.96
C SER A 155 1.24 -1.86 1.83
N LEU A 156 0.10 -1.20 1.78
CA LEU A 156 -0.90 -1.38 0.74
C LEU A 156 -1.63 -0.06 0.50
N ASP A 157 -1.65 0.40 -0.74
CA ASP A 157 -2.45 1.57 -1.13
C ASP A 157 -3.83 1.11 -1.63
N LEU A 158 -4.86 1.46 -0.87
CA LEU A 158 -6.27 1.14 -1.15
C LEU A 158 -7.11 2.41 -1.41
N SER A 159 -6.46 3.56 -1.58
CA SER A 159 -7.15 4.85 -1.66
C SER A 159 -8.10 4.97 -2.86
N GLY A 160 -7.84 4.22 -3.94
CA GLY A 160 -8.66 4.18 -5.15
C GLY A 160 -9.85 3.20 -5.11
N PHE A 161 -9.99 2.40 -4.05
CA PHE A 161 -11.04 1.39 -3.97
C PHE A 161 -12.41 2.02 -3.72
N ASP A 162 -13.36 1.72 -4.59
CA ASP A 162 -14.79 1.91 -4.37
C ASP A 162 -15.39 0.55 -3.96
N THR A 163 -15.76 0.41 -2.68
CA THR A 163 -16.31 -0.83 -2.13
C THR A 163 -17.83 -0.77 -1.94
N GLY A 164 -18.51 0.22 -2.52
CA GLY A 164 -19.94 0.45 -2.29
C GLY A 164 -20.84 -0.73 -2.71
N ASN A 165 -20.38 -1.60 -3.60
CA ASN A 165 -21.10 -2.81 -4.01
C ASN A 165 -20.59 -4.10 -3.35
N VAL A 166 -19.54 -4.04 -2.53
CA VAL A 166 -18.95 -5.23 -1.91
C VAL A 166 -19.84 -5.76 -0.79
N THR A 167 -20.13 -7.06 -0.83
CA THR A 167 -20.94 -7.77 0.18
C THR A 167 -20.11 -8.72 1.04
N GLU A 168 -18.99 -9.24 0.51
CA GLU A 168 -18.15 -10.25 1.15
C GLU A 168 -16.70 -9.75 1.31
N MET A 169 -16.22 -9.62 2.57
CA MET A 169 -14.87 -9.17 2.96
C MET A 169 -14.18 -10.12 3.95
N GLN A 170 -14.70 -11.34 4.13
CA GLN A 170 -14.16 -12.33 5.05
C GLN A 170 -12.68 -12.60 4.78
N GLY A 171 -11.88 -12.57 5.84
CA GLY A 171 -10.44 -12.85 5.78
C GLY A 171 -9.62 -11.98 4.83
N MET A 172 -10.12 -10.82 4.37
CA MET A 172 -9.45 -10.01 3.33
C MET A 172 -7.98 -9.70 3.62
N PHE A 173 -7.63 -9.46 4.88
CA PHE A 173 -6.27 -9.17 5.35
C PHE A 173 -5.70 -10.25 6.29
N ALA A 174 -6.39 -11.38 6.47
CA ALA A 174 -5.97 -12.36 7.45
C ALA A 174 -4.55 -12.88 7.17
N TYR A 175 -3.75 -13.09 8.22
CA TYR A 175 -2.35 -13.52 8.16
C TYR A 175 -1.41 -12.58 7.38
N CYS A 176 -1.77 -11.30 7.23
CA CYS A 176 -0.84 -10.26 6.75
C CYS A 176 0.04 -9.75 7.90
N ASP A 177 0.94 -10.60 8.39
CA ASP A 177 1.68 -10.35 9.64
C ASP A 177 2.56 -9.09 9.60
N ALA A 178 3.08 -8.70 8.43
CA ALA A 178 3.94 -7.52 8.28
C ALA A 178 3.18 -6.19 8.18
N LEU A 179 1.85 -6.18 8.06
CA LEU A 179 1.07 -4.94 8.02
C LEU A 179 1.09 -4.27 9.39
N THR A 180 1.73 -3.11 9.47
CA THR A 180 1.79 -2.31 10.71
C THR A 180 0.77 -1.18 10.74
N TYR A 181 0.41 -0.68 9.56
CA TYR A 181 -0.63 0.33 9.36
C TYR A 181 -1.53 -0.09 8.19
N LEU A 182 -2.79 0.32 8.25
CA LEU A 182 -3.73 0.12 7.14
C LEU A 182 -4.68 1.32 7.04
N ASP A 183 -4.82 1.87 5.84
CA ASP A 183 -5.81 2.91 5.54
C ASP A 183 -6.91 2.31 4.67
N VAL A 184 -8.10 2.15 5.26
CA VAL A 184 -9.34 1.73 4.59
C VAL A 184 -10.37 2.86 4.62
N SER A 185 -9.91 4.11 4.61
CA SER A 185 -10.80 5.27 4.70
C SER A 185 -11.65 5.52 3.46
N SER A 186 -11.31 4.87 2.34
CA SER A 186 -12.11 4.81 1.11
C SER A 186 -13.23 3.76 1.17
N PHE A 187 -13.17 2.82 2.12
CA PHE A 187 -14.12 1.71 2.14
C PHE A 187 -15.50 2.17 2.64
N ASP A 188 -16.51 1.79 1.85
CA ASP A 188 -17.90 1.76 2.24
C ASP A 188 -18.27 0.32 2.61
N THR A 189 -18.64 0.11 3.88
CA THR A 189 -19.01 -1.21 4.37
C THR A 189 -20.51 -1.37 4.61
N SER A 190 -21.34 -0.45 4.11
CA SER A 190 -22.78 -0.43 4.34
C SER A 190 -23.52 -1.65 3.77
N ASN A 191 -22.99 -2.25 2.70
CA ASN A 191 -23.53 -3.44 2.05
C ASN A 191 -22.84 -4.75 2.47
N VAL A 192 -21.81 -4.70 3.30
CA VAL A 192 -21.04 -5.88 3.69
C VAL A 192 -21.83 -6.74 4.67
N THR A 193 -22.12 -7.97 4.29
CA THR A 193 -22.83 -8.96 5.11
C THR A 193 -21.88 -9.85 5.90
N ASN A 194 -20.62 -9.96 5.47
CA ASN A 194 -19.64 -10.84 6.07
C ASN A 194 -18.24 -10.22 6.15
N MET A 195 -17.78 -9.93 7.37
CA MET A 195 -16.40 -9.51 7.67
C MET A 195 -15.65 -10.56 8.51
N GLY A 196 -16.12 -11.80 8.53
CA GLY A 196 -15.58 -12.85 9.39
C GLY A 196 -14.07 -13.02 9.21
N GLY A 197 -13.32 -12.95 10.30
CA GLY A 197 -11.88 -13.16 10.34
C GLY A 197 -11.05 -12.17 9.54
N MET A 198 -11.58 -11.02 9.12
CA MET A 198 -10.92 -10.05 8.24
C MET A 198 -9.48 -9.71 8.64
N PHE A 199 -9.19 -9.62 9.94
CA PHE A 199 -7.89 -9.26 10.51
C PHE A 199 -7.26 -10.40 11.34
N THR A 200 -7.71 -11.64 11.15
CA THR A 200 -7.16 -12.80 11.87
C THR A 200 -5.64 -12.84 11.73
N CYS A 201 -4.92 -12.99 12.84
CA CYS A 201 -3.46 -13.03 12.88
C CYS A 201 -2.72 -11.79 12.34
N CYS A 202 -3.36 -10.63 12.18
CA CYS A 202 -2.65 -9.38 11.84
C CYS A 202 -1.93 -8.79 13.08
N TYR A 203 -0.99 -9.52 13.67
CA TYR A 203 -0.47 -9.23 15.01
C TYR A 203 0.32 -7.92 15.12
N ASP A 204 0.97 -7.47 14.05
CA ASP A 204 1.76 -6.23 14.06
C ASP A 204 0.93 -4.99 13.68
N LEU A 205 -0.34 -5.17 13.28
CA LEU A 205 -1.23 -4.08 12.91
C LEU A 205 -1.53 -3.21 14.13
N ASN A 206 -1.03 -1.99 14.11
CA ASN A 206 -1.08 -1.06 15.24
C ASN A 206 -1.65 0.31 14.88
N GLU A 207 -1.95 0.57 13.62
CA GLU A 207 -2.61 1.79 13.15
C GLU A 207 -3.66 1.44 12.08
N LEU A 208 -4.88 1.95 12.22
CA LEU A 208 -5.99 1.71 11.30
C LEU A 208 -6.75 3.00 11.06
N THR A 209 -6.88 3.42 9.81
CA THR A 209 -7.71 4.58 9.45
C THR A 209 -9.01 4.11 8.79
N LEU A 210 -10.12 4.58 9.35
CA LEU A 210 -11.49 4.26 8.93
C LEU A 210 -12.18 5.49 8.33
N GLY A 211 -13.01 5.24 7.31
CA GLY A 211 -13.79 6.25 6.61
C GLY A 211 -15.14 6.48 7.26
N GLU A 212 -15.89 7.45 6.75
CA GLU A 212 -17.24 7.78 7.28
C GLU A 212 -18.23 6.61 7.08
N ASN A 213 -18.06 5.83 6.01
CA ASN A 213 -18.94 4.71 5.66
C ASN A 213 -18.44 3.36 6.22
N TYR A 214 -17.35 3.36 7.01
CA TYR A 214 -16.89 2.19 7.74
C TYR A 214 -17.31 2.36 9.21
N THR A 215 -18.52 1.92 9.57
CA THR A 215 -19.15 2.29 10.85
C THR A 215 -18.87 1.32 11.99
N LEU A 216 -18.48 0.07 11.71
CA LEU A 216 -18.27 -0.95 12.73
C LEU A 216 -17.18 -1.95 12.32
N ILE A 217 -16.23 -2.19 13.22
CA ILE A 217 -15.42 -3.42 13.24
C ILE A 217 -16.03 -4.35 14.29
N PRO A 218 -16.75 -5.42 13.89
CA PRO A 218 -17.34 -6.36 14.83
C PRO A 218 -16.29 -7.31 15.42
N ASP A 219 -16.63 -8.00 16.50
CA ASP A 219 -15.73 -9.00 17.12
C ASP A 219 -15.37 -10.14 16.15
N THR A 220 -16.30 -10.48 15.25
CA THR A 220 -16.13 -11.48 14.19
C THR A 220 -15.07 -11.10 13.18
N ALA A 221 -14.69 -9.82 13.04
CA ALA A 221 -13.60 -9.40 12.18
C ALA A 221 -12.22 -9.80 12.71
N CYS A 222 -12.15 -10.29 13.95
CA CYS A 222 -10.94 -10.80 14.58
C CYS A 222 -9.78 -9.79 14.65
N LEU A 223 -10.07 -8.48 14.76
CA LEU A 223 -9.04 -7.45 14.95
C LEU A 223 -8.28 -7.71 16.26
N PRO A 224 -6.94 -7.92 16.23
CA PRO A 224 -6.19 -8.20 17.44
C PRO A 224 -6.39 -7.09 18.49
N LYS A 225 -6.77 -7.49 19.70
CA LYS A 225 -7.05 -6.55 20.79
C LYS A 225 -5.77 -5.89 21.29
N GLY A 226 -4.68 -6.65 21.43
CA GLY A 226 -3.44 -6.15 22.04
C GLY A 226 -3.72 -5.56 23.44
N ASN A 227 -3.27 -4.34 23.68
CA ASN A 227 -3.55 -3.61 24.93
C ASN A 227 -4.82 -2.73 24.83
N GLY A 228 -5.61 -2.88 23.77
CA GLY A 228 -6.73 -2.02 23.40
C GLY A 228 -6.38 -1.08 22.24
N TRP A 229 -7.38 -0.45 21.64
CA TRP A 229 -7.24 0.56 20.62
C TRP A 229 -7.71 1.91 21.15
N VAL A 230 -7.16 3.01 20.66
CA VAL A 230 -7.63 4.36 20.98
C VAL A 230 -7.85 5.15 19.71
N ASN A 231 -8.89 5.98 19.68
CA ASN A 231 -9.04 6.98 18.64
C ASN A 231 -7.98 8.07 18.87
N THR A 232 -7.21 8.43 17.85
CA THR A 232 -6.19 9.50 17.94
C THR A 232 -6.76 10.86 18.33
N LYS A 233 -8.06 11.11 18.09
CA LYS A 233 -8.79 12.31 18.51
C LYS A 233 -9.26 12.27 19.97
N ASP A 234 -9.38 11.08 20.55
CA ASP A 234 -9.71 10.88 21.97
C ASP A 234 -8.85 9.74 22.57
N PRO A 235 -7.56 10.01 22.81
CA PRO A 235 -6.61 8.98 23.26
C PRO A 235 -6.86 8.49 24.70
N ALA A 236 -7.78 9.12 25.44
CA ALA A 236 -8.14 8.71 26.79
C ALA A 236 -9.19 7.57 26.80
N ALA A 237 -9.97 7.44 25.73
CA ALA A 237 -10.98 6.39 25.58
C ALA A 237 -10.34 5.13 24.98
N ILE A 238 -9.97 4.18 25.84
CA ILE A 238 -9.51 2.85 25.41
C ILE A 238 -10.72 2.03 24.95
N ILE A 239 -10.72 1.72 23.66
CA ILE A 239 -11.69 0.88 22.97
C ILE A 239 -11.14 -0.54 22.97
N SER A 240 -11.80 -1.43 23.68
CA SER A 240 -11.43 -2.84 23.69
C SER A 240 -12.69 -3.68 23.83
N GLY A 241 -12.87 -4.65 22.94
CA GLY A 241 -13.99 -5.58 23.01
C GLY A 241 -13.93 -6.43 24.28
N GLU A 242 -15.05 -7.00 24.70
CA GLU A 242 -15.13 -7.86 25.89
C GLU A 242 -14.31 -9.15 25.75
N ARG A 243 -14.00 -9.56 24.51
CA ARG A 243 -13.32 -10.82 24.17
C ARG A 243 -11.83 -10.60 23.81
N VAL A 244 -11.26 -11.56 23.08
CA VAL A 244 -9.87 -11.58 22.59
C VAL A 244 -9.64 -10.58 21.44
N TYR A 245 -10.72 -10.12 20.79
CA TYR A 245 -10.68 -9.20 19.66
C TYR A 245 -11.25 -7.82 20.01
N ALA A 246 -10.77 -6.80 19.31
CA ALA A 246 -11.29 -5.43 19.44
C ALA A 246 -12.62 -5.28 18.69
N VAL A 247 -13.51 -4.47 19.27
CA VAL A 247 -14.74 -4.00 18.62
C VAL A 247 -14.63 -2.49 18.55
N ILE A 248 -14.77 -1.92 17.35
CA ILE A 248 -14.64 -0.48 17.13
C ILE A 248 -15.91 0.04 16.48
N GLU A 249 -16.66 0.84 17.21
CA GLU A 249 -17.70 1.70 16.64
C GLU A 249 -17.05 2.98 16.13
N ASN A 250 -17.30 3.30 14.86
CA ASN A 250 -16.68 4.44 14.19
C ASN A 250 -17.75 5.44 13.74
N ASN A 251 -17.48 6.72 14.03
CA ASN A 251 -18.33 7.84 13.62
C ASN A 251 -17.48 8.88 12.87
N GLY A 252 -17.64 8.94 11.56
CA GLY A 252 -16.86 9.77 10.66
C GLY A 252 -15.48 9.20 10.35
N ARG A 253 -14.61 10.02 9.74
CA ARG A 253 -13.24 9.60 9.43
C ARG A 253 -12.35 9.65 10.67
N ASN A 254 -11.81 8.53 11.11
CA ASN A 254 -10.96 8.44 12.31
C ASN A 254 -9.76 7.53 12.09
N THR A 255 -8.67 7.83 12.80
CA THR A 255 -7.50 6.94 12.91
C THR A 255 -7.44 6.38 14.32
N TYR A 256 -7.36 5.05 14.40
CA TYR A 256 -7.22 4.29 15.62
C TYR A 256 -5.80 3.74 15.71
N VAL A 257 -5.24 3.73 16.90
CA VAL A 257 -3.91 3.16 17.17
C VAL A 257 -3.97 2.20 18.34
N GLN A 258 -3.14 1.16 18.32
CA GLN A 258 -2.95 0.29 19.48
C GLN A 258 -2.52 1.14 20.68
N TYR A 259 -3.27 1.01 21.76
CA TYR A 259 -2.94 1.64 23.01
C TYR A 259 -1.59 1.12 23.48
N THR A 260 -0.69 2.04 23.79
CA THR A 260 0.56 1.69 24.44
C THR A 260 0.58 2.42 25.77
N ASN A 261 0.91 1.72 26.85
CA ASN A 261 1.31 2.34 28.13
C ASN A 261 2.65 3.10 28.00
N LYS A 262 3.12 3.33 26.77
CA LYS A 262 4.37 3.99 26.48
C LYS A 262 4.12 5.48 26.65
N LYS A 263 4.56 5.99 27.80
CA LYS A 263 4.57 7.41 28.13
C LYS A 263 5.16 8.19 26.94
N PRO A 264 4.58 9.34 26.56
CA PRO A 264 5.14 10.17 25.51
C PRO A 264 6.62 10.42 25.80
N THR A 265 7.47 10.15 24.83
CA THR A 265 8.93 10.35 24.90
C THR A 265 9.36 11.70 24.34
N CYS A 266 8.40 12.48 23.84
CA CYS A 266 8.58 13.85 23.38
C CYS A 266 7.31 14.69 23.68
N PRO A 267 7.40 16.03 23.66
CA PRO A 267 6.25 16.88 23.86
C PRO A 267 5.18 16.71 22.75
N THR A 268 3.90 16.73 23.13
CA THR A 268 2.77 16.48 22.22
C THR A 268 1.76 17.62 22.16
N LYS A 269 1.74 18.50 23.18
CA LYS A 269 0.88 19.68 23.25
C LYS A 269 1.73 20.94 23.18
N ILE A 270 2.18 21.30 21.98
CA ILE A 270 3.02 22.48 21.73
C ILE A 270 2.13 23.69 21.39
N ARG A 271 2.27 24.77 22.15
CA ARG A 271 1.65 26.07 21.87
C ARG A 271 2.70 27.03 21.33
N VAL A 272 2.29 27.82 20.34
CA VAL A 272 3.16 28.78 19.65
C VAL A 272 2.51 30.16 19.69
N GLU A 273 3.26 31.14 20.19
CA GLU A 273 2.80 32.52 20.35
C GLU A 273 3.82 33.47 19.72
N TYR A 274 3.40 34.31 18.78
CA TYR A 274 4.25 35.34 18.18
C TYR A 274 4.02 36.69 18.88
N SER A 275 5.11 37.37 19.24
CA SER A 275 5.07 38.74 19.75
C SER A 275 5.51 39.73 18.69
N GLU A 276 4.58 40.52 18.17
CA GLU A 276 4.88 41.63 17.24
C GLU A 276 5.80 42.68 17.87
N LYS A 277 5.59 43.00 19.16
CA LYS A 277 6.40 43.98 19.89
C LYS A 277 7.89 43.58 19.97
N TYR A 278 8.18 42.29 20.11
CA TYR A 278 9.54 41.80 20.33
C TYR A 278 10.14 41.06 19.14
N HIS A 279 9.35 40.81 18.08
CA HIS A 279 9.71 39.98 16.92
C HIS A 279 10.29 38.61 17.33
N GLN A 280 9.65 37.98 18.32
CA GLN A 280 10.05 36.69 18.87
C GLN A 280 8.87 35.74 18.91
N VAL A 281 9.18 34.44 18.81
CA VAL A 281 8.20 33.37 18.97
C VAL A 281 8.45 32.67 20.31
N ARG A 282 7.42 32.55 21.13
CA ARG A 282 7.43 31.77 22.35
C ARG A 282 6.76 30.42 22.10
N PHE A 283 7.45 29.36 22.49
CA PHE A 283 6.97 28.00 22.50
C PHE A 283 6.74 27.58 23.95
N THR A 284 5.59 26.96 24.23
CA THR A 284 5.33 26.28 25.51
C THR A 284 4.82 24.88 25.24
N TRP A 285 5.10 23.93 26.13
CA TRP A 285 4.68 22.54 25.94
C TRP A 285 4.34 21.81 27.25
N ASN A 286 3.66 20.66 27.14
CA ASN A 286 3.40 19.79 28.28
C ASN A 286 4.67 19.10 28.78
N ASN A 287 4.72 18.79 30.08
CA ASN A 287 5.80 17.98 30.64
C ASN A 287 5.84 16.61 29.97
N VAL A 288 7.06 16.14 29.72
CA VAL A 288 7.39 14.77 29.37
C VAL A 288 7.90 14.10 30.63
N GLU A 289 7.28 12.99 31.00
CA GLU A 289 7.65 12.25 32.21
C GLU A 289 9.07 11.68 32.05
N ASP A 290 9.85 11.68 33.13
CA ASP A 290 11.26 11.24 33.16
C ASP A 290 12.20 12.05 32.24
N ALA A 291 11.74 13.17 31.67
CA ALA A 291 12.58 14.04 30.87
C ALA A 291 13.46 14.92 31.76
N ASP A 292 14.76 14.94 31.48
CA ASP A 292 15.71 15.78 32.19
C ASP A 292 16.15 17.02 31.39
N ARG A 293 15.97 17.00 30.07
CA ARG A 293 16.25 18.12 29.15
C ARG A 293 15.27 18.16 27.97
N TYR A 294 15.13 19.34 27.38
CA TYR A 294 14.47 19.56 26.09
C TYR A 294 15.40 20.23 25.10
N GLY A 295 15.16 19.96 23.82
CA GLY A 295 15.91 20.52 22.71
C GLY A 295 15.00 21.03 21.61
N ILE A 296 15.45 22.08 20.95
CA ILE A 296 14.77 22.75 19.84
C ILE A 296 15.58 22.52 18.58
N ALA A 297 14.95 21.95 17.56
CA ALA A 297 15.50 21.85 16.21
C ALA A 297 14.65 22.63 15.22
N VAL A 298 15.28 23.30 14.27
CA VAL A 298 14.62 24.08 13.23
C VAL A 298 14.99 23.51 11.86
N TYR A 299 14.01 23.35 10.98
CA TYR A 299 14.23 22.86 9.62
C TYR A 299 14.66 24.02 8.71
N LEU A 300 15.90 23.95 8.20
CA LEU A 300 16.53 25.00 7.39
C LEU A 300 17.29 24.38 6.22
N ALA A 301 17.03 24.87 5.00
CA ALA A 301 17.71 24.43 3.77
C ALA A 301 17.69 22.89 3.59
N GLY A 302 16.51 22.28 3.76
CA GLY A 302 16.30 20.84 3.57
C GLY A 302 16.77 19.94 4.72
N LYS A 303 17.29 20.51 5.82
CA LYS A 303 17.86 19.73 6.93
C LYS A 303 17.43 20.28 8.30
N TRP A 304 17.30 19.39 9.28
CA TRP A 304 17.09 19.76 10.68
C TRP A 304 18.39 20.27 11.30
N ARG A 305 18.32 21.38 12.03
CA ARG A 305 19.45 21.96 12.77
C ARG A 305 19.06 22.20 14.22
N ILE A 306 19.84 21.66 15.15
CA ILE A 306 19.66 21.88 16.58
C ILE A 306 20.01 23.33 16.90
N GLN A 307 19.11 24.03 17.58
CA GLN A 307 19.35 25.39 18.09
C GLN A 307 19.73 25.41 19.56
N THR A 308 19.16 24.53 20.36
CA THR A 308 19.53 24.34 21.77
C THR A 308 19.08 22.97 22.23
N GLN A 309 19.71 22.43 23.26
CA GLN A 309 19.41 21.11 23.83
C GLN A 309 19.49 21.08 25.37
N ASP A 310 19.67 22.24 25.99
CA ASP A 310 19.92 22.38 27.43
C ASP A 310 18.76 23.07 28.16
N ILE A 311 17.55 22.96 27.61
CA ILE A 311 16.36 23.56 28.24
C ILE A 311 15.87 22.62 29.35
N THR A 312 15.69 23.15 30.55
CA THR A 312 15.14 22.40 31.70
C THR A 312 13.67 22.69 31.96
N ASP A 313 13.18 23.85 31.51
CA ASP A 313 11.78 24.26 31.63
C ASP A 313 10.97 23.88 30.39
N ASN A 314 9.66 24.14 30.44
CA ASN A 314 8.73 23.84 29.36
C ASN A 314 8.42 25.04 28.47
N VAL A 315 9.40 25.93 28.34
CA VAL A 315 9.27 27.16 27.58
C VAL A 315 10.57 27.48 26.86
N TYR A 316 10.43 27.96 25.63
CA TYR A 316 11.54 28.49 24.86
C TYR A 316 11.08 29.74 24.11
N THR A 317 11.89 30.80 24.13
CA THR A 317 11.65 31.99 23.31
C THR A 317 12.76 32.09 22.27
N SER A 318 12.38 32.24 21.01
CA SER A 318 13.31 32.34 19.89
C SER A 318 14.25 33.55 20.05
N PRO A 319 15.39 33.56 19.35
CA PRO A 319 16.18 34.78 19.15
C PRO A 319 15.37 35.88 18.45
N LYS A 320 15.79 37.15 18.59
CA LYS A 320 15.11 38.36 18.06
C LYS A 320 15.25 38.60 16.54
N ASN A 321 16.01 37.75 15.86
CA ASN A 321 16.47 37.92 14.49
C ASN A 321 15.76 36.96 13.52
N LEU A 322 14.48 36.68 13.77
CA LEU A 322 13.66 35.96 12.82
C LEU A 322 13.28 36.87 11.64
N LEU A 323 13.27 36.33 10.43
CA LEU A 323 12.97 37.09 9.22
C LEU A 323 11.45 37.21 9.04
N THR A 324 10.94 38.43 8.93
CA THR A 324 9.54 38.73 8.61
C THR A 324 9.13 38.06 7.30
N GLY A 325 7.93 37.48 7.27
CA GLY A 325 7.39 36.75 6.12
C GLY A 325 7.97 35.35 5.91
N LYS A 326 8.90 34.89 6.77
CA LYS A 326 9.40 33.51 6.71
C LYS A 326 8.59 32.57 7.61
N THR A 327 8.37 31.37 7.10
CA THR A 327 7.82 30.24 7.84
C THR A 327 8.95 29.34 8.33
N TYR A 328 8.92 29.02 9.63
CA TYR A 328 9.86 28.12 10.28
C TYR A 328 9.14 26.87 10.73
N LYS A 329 9.70 25.69 10.43
CA LYS A 329 9.26 24.41 10.97
C LYS A 329 10.17 24.03 12.15
N VAL A 330 9.59 23.77 13.31
CA VAL A 330 10.29 23.60 14.59
C VAL A 330 9.87 22.30 15.24
N ALA A 331 10.83 21.49 15.64
CA ALA A 331 10.64 20.27 16.42
C ALA A 331 11.16 20.49 17.85
N ILE A 332 10.42 19.98 18.83
CA ILE A 332 10.81 20.00 20.24
C ILE A 332 11.00 18.55 20.67
N ALA A 333 12.21 18.19 21.08
CA ALA A 333 12.54 16.86 21.57
C ALA A 333 12.71 16.90 23.09
N ALA A 334 12.44 15.78 23.75
CA ALA A 334 12.79 15.56 25.16
C ALA A 334 13.90 14.51 25.25
N ARG A 335 14.76 14.66 26.26
CA ARG A 335 15.76 13.67 26.63
C ARG A 335 15.21 12.89 27.82
N VAL A 336 14.95 11.60 27.60
CA VAL A 336 14.43 10.68 28.61
C VAL A 336 15.45 9.58 28.81
N ASN A 337 15.90 9.37 30.05
CA ASN A 337 16.93 8.37 30.38
C ASN A 337 18.19 8.47 29.49
N GLY A 338 18.63 9.69 29.18
CA GLY A 338 19.82 9.95 28.36
C GLY A 338 19.62 9.84 26.85
N SER A 339 18.43 9.45 26.37
CA SER A 339 18.12 9.28 24.95
C SER A 339 17.14 10.33 24.44
N TRP A 340 17.32 10.78 23.20
CA TRP A 340 16.45 11.74 22.53
C TRP A 340 15.53 11.05 21.51
N ASP A 341 14.21 11.18 21.67
CA ASP A 341 13.26 10.71 20.65
C ASP A 341 13.07 11.75 19.53
N THR A 342 14.07 11.81 18.66
CA THR A 342 14.10 12.75 17.54
C THR A 342 13.07 12.43 16.46
N LYS A 343 12.71 11.15 16.25
CA LYS A 343 11.73 10.73 15.24
C LYS A 343 10.33 11.22 15.58
N SER A 344 9.91 11.03 16.84
CA SER A 344 8.61 11.53 17.30
C SER A 344 8.57 13.06 17.36
N ALA A 345 9.66 13.71 17.77
CA ALA A 345 9.77 15.16 17.77
C ALA A 345 9.62 15.78 16.36
N ILE A 346 10.23 15.16 15.34
CA ILE A 346 10.12 15.59 13.93
C ILE A 346 8.69 15.38 13.42
N ARG A 347 8.04 14.28 13.80
CA ARG A 347 6.63 13.99 13.47
C ARG A 347 5.68 15.04 14.05
N ASN A 348 5.95 15.48 15.29
CA ASN A 348 5.17 16.49 16.01
C ASN A 348 5.63 17.94 15.75
N ALA A 349 6.41 18.18 14.71
CA ALA A 349 6.95 19.50 14.43
C ALA A 349 5.84 20.51 14.09
N VAL A 350 5.93 21.69 14.70
CA VAL A 350 5.01 22.82 14.46
C VAL A 350 5.58 23.76 13.41
N THR A 351 4.71 24.54 12.75
CA THR A 351 5.12 25.60 11.84
C THR A 351 4.68 26.96 12.37
N ILE A 352 5.50 27.99 12.14
CA ILE A 352 5.17 29.37 12.50
C ILE A 352 5.64 30.32 11.41
N THR A 353 4.74 31.20 10.96
CA THR A 353 5.06 32.29 10.04
C THR A 353 5.23 33.58 10.85
N VAL A 354 6.39 34.21 10.70
CA VAL A 354 6.71 35.48 11.35
C VAL A 354 5.99 36.60 10.58
N LYS A 355 5.15 37.36 11.29
CA LYS A 355 4.36 38.44 10.71
C LYS A 355 5.07 39.78 10.77
#